data_AF-A0ABD3TLJ1-F1
#
_entry.id   AF-A0ABD3TLJ1-F1
#
_cell.length_a   1.000
_cell.length_b   1.000
_cell.length_c   1.000
_cell.angle_alpha   90.00
_cell.angle_beta   90.00
_cell.angle_gamma   90.00
#
_symmetry.space_group_name_H-M   'P 1'
#
loop_
_entity.id
_entity.type
_entity.pdbx_description
1 polymer ?
#
loop_
_entity_poly.entity_id
_entity_poly.type
_entity_poly.pdbx_seq_one_letter_code
_entity_poly.pdbx_strand_id
1 'polypeptide(L)'
;MQSYNETIDEIYGCTNPPPVHIGGDQLTRERFSGAKGLHQGAFDARERLRDLYPITFELWHTAMNFLTMAYQKLFSLDSFETGSMNGERIRIRRHDVNADVKNHYDVDKDFFLSFVKSYIVEALCDFFGLSDLNSTPTKNVPPDPMTDLWLQQTMDHFIEIYVFSGHKIHTIVEETVKDSLIPITV
;
A
#
# COMPACT_ATOMS: atom_id res chain seq x y z
N MET A 1 41.62 2.02 -8.91
CA MET A 1 40.31 2.23 -8.27
C MET A 1 40.28 3.70 -7.92
N GLN A 2 39.54 4.51 -8.67
CA GLN A 2 39.48 5.96 -8.46
C GLN A 2 38.84 6.22 -7.09
N SER A 3 39.41 7.12 -6.29
CA SER A 3 38.93 7.38 -4.93
C SER A 3 37.54 8.03 -4.99
N TYR A 4 36.65 7.68 -4.06
CA TYR A 4 35.31 8.29 -3.94
C TYR A 4 35.35 9.82 -4.02
N ASN A 5 36.37 10.43 -3.40
CA ASN A 5 36.55 11.88 -3.38
C ASN A 5 36.86 12.43 -4.79
N GLU A 6 37.65 11.72 -5.59
CA GLU A 6 38.00 12.13 -6.96
C GLU A 6 36.77 12.12 -7.87
N THR A 7 35.88 11.14 -7.71
CA THR A 7 34.63 11.04 -8.49
C THR A 7 33.63 12.14 -8.12
N ILE A 8 33.51 12.49 -6.84
CA ILE A 8 32.62 13.56 -6.39
C ILE A 8 33.12 14.93 -6.87
N ASP A 9 34.42 15.18 -6.78
CA ASP A 9 35.02 16.43 -7.25
C ASP A 9 34.89 16.59 -8.78
N GLU A 10 34.97 15.49 -9.54
CA GLU A 10 34.71 15.46 -10.99
C GLU A 10 33.26 15.81 -11.34
N ILE A 11 32.27 15.24 -10.63
CA ILE A 11 30.84 15.42 -10.94
C ILE A 11 30.34 16.81 -10.52
N TYR A 12 30.72 17.26 -9.32
CA TYR A 12 30.13 18.46 -8.73
C TYR A 12 31.02 19.70 -8.83
N GLY A 13 32.32 19.56 -9.13
CA GLY A 13 33.25 20.68 -9.36
C GLY A 13 33.31 21.69 -8.22
N CYS A 14 32.90 21.33 -6.99
CA CYS A 14 32.73 22.26 -5.89
C CYS A 14 33.27 21.71 -4.56
N THR A 15 33.72 22.64 -3.71
CA THR A 15 34.30 22.35 -2.39
C THR A 15 33.27 21.88 -1.35
N ASN A 16 31.96 22.06 -1.59
CA ASN A 16 30.89 21.58 -0.71
C ASN A 16 29.74 20.98 -1.54
N PRO A 17 29.82 19.70 -1.93
CA PRO A 17 28.77 19.04 -2.70
C PRO A 17 27.47 18.91 -1.87
N PRO A 18 26.31 18.91 -2.55
CA PRO A 18 25.04 18.64 -1.88
C PRO A 18 25.02 17.22 -1.30
N PRO A 19 24.25 17.00 -0.22
CA PRO A 19 24.18 15.68 0.39
C PRO A 19 23.54 14.66 -0.58
N VAL A 20 24.16 13.49 -0.66
CA VAL A 20 23.74 12.38 -1.52
C VAL A 20 22.81 11.47 -0.74
N HIS A 21 21.59 11.35 -1.25
CA HIS A 21 20.60 10.44 -0.72
C HIS A 21 20.99 8.98 -0.98
N ILE A 22 20.95 8.15 0.07
CA ILE A 22 21.23 6.71 -0.01
C ILE A 22 19.96 5.96 0.39
N GLY A 23 19.39 5.22 -0.55
CA GLY A 23 18.28 4.31 -0.31
C GLY A 23 18.73 2.85 -0.32
N GLY A 24 18.08 2.02 0.48
CA GLY A 24 18.25 0.57 0.40
C GLY A 24 17.56 -0.18 1.53
N ASP A 25 17.74 -1.50 1.54
CA ASP A 25 17.15 -2.36 2.57
C ASP A 25 17.82 -2.21 3.95
N GLN A 26 17.44 -3.06 4.90
CA GLN A 26 17.96 -2.99 6.26
C GLN A 26 19.47 -3.21 6.29
N LEU A 27 19.97 -4.10 5.43
CA LEU A 27 21.38 -4.42 5.36
C LEU A 27 22.20 -3.26 4.80
N THR A 28 21.67 -2.55 3.80
CA THR A 28 22.27 -1.31 3.30
C THR A 28 22.37 -0.27 4.40
N ARG A 29 21.30 -0.03 5.16
CA ARG A 29 21.30 0.92 6.28
C ARG A 29 22.35 0.56 7.34
N GLU A 30 22.40 -0.70 7.77
CA GLU A 30 23.35 -1.16 8.80
C GLU A 30 24.80 -1.05 8.30
N ARG A 31 25.08 -1.42 7.05
CA ARG A 31 26.41 -1.30 6.44
C ARG A 31 26.88 0.15 6.36
N PHE A 32 26.01 1.06 5.92
CA PHE A 32 26.36 2.49 5.85
C PHE A 32 26.50 3.13 7.23
N SER A 33 25.69 2.72 8.20
CA SER A 33 25.82 3.18 9.59
C SER A 33 27.14 2.70 10.20
N GLY A 34 27.52 1.45 9.95
CA GLY A 34 28.82 0.89 10.35
C GLY A 34 29.99 1.62 9.69
N ALA A 35 29.92 1.87 8.38
CA ALA A 35 30.94 2.63 7.67
C ALA A 35 31.11 4.06 8.24
N LYS A 36 30.00 4.76 8.50
CA LYS A 36 30.04 6.08 9.18
C LYS A 36 30.64 6.01 10.57
N GLY A 37 30.34 4.96 11.34
CA GLY A 37 30.93 4.72 12.66
C GLY A 37 32.45 4.56 12.61
N LEU A 38 32.96 3.76 11.65
CA LEU A 38 34.41 3.56 11.45
C LEU A 38 35.12 4.87 11.10
N HIS A 39 34.46 5.75 10.35
CA HIS A 39 35.00 7.02 9.90
C HIS A 39 34.74 8.17 10.87
N GLN A 40 34.05 7.97 11.99
CA GLN A 40 33.62 9.06 12.88
C GLN A 40 34.76 9.91 13.43
N GLY A 41 35.95 9.32 13.60
CA GLY A 41 37.16 9.98 14.09
C GLY A 41 37.97 10.75 13.05
N ALA A 42 37.59 10.70 11.76
CA ALA A 42 38.31 11.42 10.71
C ALA A 42 38.20 12.95 10.87
N PHE A 43 39.21 13.69 10.41
CA PHE A 43 39.31 15.13 10.60
C PHE A 43 38.30 15.88 9.74
N ASP A 44 38.12 15.45 8.50
CA ASP A 44 37.26 16.12 7.53
C ASP A 44 35.84 15.55 7.48
N ALA A 45 34.87 16.42 7.20
CA ALA A 45 33.46 16.02 7.12
C ALA A 45 33.18 15.02 5.99
N ARG A 46 33.93 15.12 4.87
CA ARG A 46 33.87 14.19 3.74
C ARG A 46 34.47 12.83 4.09
N GLU A 47 35.61 12.81 4.79
CA GLU A 47 36.19 11.57 5.29
C GLU A 47 35.29 10.88 6.31
N ARG A 48 34.49 11.65 7.06
CA ARG A 48 33.40 11.16 7.93
C ARG A 48 32.13 10.72 7.19
N LEU A 49 32.12 10.78 5.85
CA LEU A 49 30.98 10.43 4.99
C LEU A 49 29.69 11.20 5.32
N ARG A 50 29.80 12.44 5.84
CA ARG A 50 28.64 13.21 6.31
C ARG A 50 27.69 13.62 5.18
N ASP A 51 28.23 13.79 4.00
CA ASP A 51 27.53 14.06 2.75
C ASP A 51 26.61 12.92 2.30
N LEU A 52 26.83 11.68 2.72
CA LEU A 52 25.92 10.55 2.45
C LEU A 52 24.69 10.58 3.37
N TYR A 53 23.75 11.49 3.11
CA TYR A 53 22.54 11.71 3.92
C TYR A 53 21.37 12.25 3.06
N PRO A 54 20.10 11.92 3.37
CA PRO A 54 19.67 10.92 4.35
C PRO A 54 19.95 9.48 3.88
N ILE A 55 20.06 8.57 4.85
CA ILE A 55 20.02 7.12 4.60
C ILE A 55 18.58 6.70 4.84
N THR A 56 17.87 6.35 3.78
CA THR A 56 16.47 5.91 3.86
C THR A 56 16.37 4.40 3.81
N PHE A 57 15.33 3.91 4.48
CA PHE A 57 15.01 2.51 4.54
C PHE A 57 13.92 2.19 3.52
N GLU A 58 14.26 1.37 2.54
CA GLU A 58 13.39 0.96 1.44
C GLU A 58 12.85 -0.44 1.70
N LEU A 59 11.52 -0.55 1.74
CA LEU A 59 10.78 -1.77 2.05
C LEU A 59 10.50 -2.65 0.81
N TRP A 60 11.34 -2.57 -0.22
CA TRP A 60 11.10 -3.28 -1.48
C TRP A 60 11.05 -4.80 -1.29
N HIS A 61 11.91 -5.37 -0.44
CA HIS A 61 11.87 -6.78 -0.06
C HIS A 61 10.54 -7.15 0.63
N THR A 62 10.06 -6.31 1.54
CA THR A 62 8.80 -6.54 2.25
C THR A 62 7.62 -6.50 1.28
N ALA A 63 7.60 -5.53 0.36
CA ALA A 63 6.58 -5.44 -0.68
C ALA A 63 6.60 -6.67 -1.61
N MET A 64 7.80 -7.12 -2.00
CA MET A 64 7.98 -8.32 -2.82
C MET A 64 7.53 -9.60 -2.11
N ASN A 65 7.85 -9.75 -0.82
CA ASN A 65 7.43 -10.88 0.00
C ASN A 65 5.91 -10.89 0.20
N PHE A 66 5.30 -9.74 0.47
CA PHE A 66 3.85 -9.61 0.57
C PHE A 66 3.16 -10.02 -0.74
N LEU A 67 3.63 -9.51 -1.87
CA LEU A 67 3.08 -9.84 -3.17
C LEU A 67 3.24 -11.33 -3.49
N THR A 68 4.39 -11.92 -3.17
CA THR A 68 4.62 -13.38 -3.30
C THR A 68 3.59 -14.17 -2.49
N MET A 69 3.33 -13.77 -1.24
CA MET A 69 2.31 -14.41 -0.39
C MET A 69 0.90 -14.26 -0.97
N ALA A 70 0.57 -13.10 -1.53
CA ALA A 70 -0.73 -12.87 -2.17
C ALA A 70 -0.93 -13.83 -3.36
N TYR A 71 0.06 -13.94 -4.24
CA TYR A 71 0.02 -14.88 -5.36
C TYR A 71 -0.07 -16.34 -4.91
N GLN A 72 0.67 -16.74 -3.87
CA GLN A 72 0.57 -18.10 -3.31
C GLN A 72 -0.83 -18.45 -2.79
N LYS A 73 -1.64 -17.46 -2.40
CA LYS A 73 -2.99 -17.67 -1.86
C LYS A 73 -4.09 -17.49 -2.90
N LEU A 74 -3.91 -16.56 -3.83
CA LEU A 74 -4.98 -16.10 -4.71
C LEU A 74 -4.78 -16.51 -6.18
N PHE A 75 -3.57 -16.95 -6.55
CA PHE A 75 -3.24 -17.33 -7.91
C PHE A 75 -3.01 -18.85 -8.04
N SER A 76 -3.76 -19.47 -8.94
CA SER A 76 -3.57 -20.85 -9.37
C SER A 76 -3.78 -20.95 -10.88
N LEU A 77 -2.84 -21.59 -11.59
CA LEU A 77 -2.92 -21.78 -13.04
C LEU A 77 -4.08 -22.69 -13.47
N ASP A 78 -4.57 -23.53 -12.56
CA ASP A 78 -5.69 -24.45 -12.80
C ASP A 78 -7.05 -23.77 -12.59
N SER A 79 -7.08 -22.53 -12.11
CA SER A 79 -8.32 -21.78 -11.89
C SER A 79 -8.68 -20.96 -13.12
N PHE A 80 -9.87 -21.20 -13.67
CA PHE A 80 -10.42 -20.48 -14.84
C PHE A 80 -11.72 -19.74 -14.52
N GLU A 81 -12.14 -19.77 -13.26
CA GLU A 81 -13.39 -19.18 -12.80
C GLU A 81 -13.32 -17.66 -12.81
N THR A 82 -14.48 -17.02 -13.06
CA THR A 82 -14.59 -15.56 -12.97
C THR A 82 -14.32 -15.13 -11.54
N GLY A 83 -13.46 -14.14 -11.38
CA GLY A 83 -13.03 -13.65 -10.08
C GLY A 83 -11.85 -14.38 -9.43
N SER A 84 -11.28 -15.41 -10.07
CA SER A 84 -9.96 -15.88 -9.69
C SER A 84 -8.88 -15.01 -10.37
N MET A 85 -7.70 -14.87 -9.75
CA MET A 85 -6.63 -14.08 -10.36
C MET A 85 -6.20 -14.64 -11.73
N ASN A 86 -6.17 -15.96 -11.92
CA ASN A 86 -5.80 -16.53 -13.21
C ASN A 86 -6.93 -16.40 -14.25
N GLY A 87 -8.20 -16.52 -13.85
CA GLY A 87 -9.35 -16.25 -14.72
C GLY A 87 -9.34 -14.83 -15.26
N GLU A 88 -9.15 -13.83 -14.37
CA GLU A 88 -9.06 -12.43 -14.78
C GLU A 88 -7.82 -12.14 -15.63
N ARG A 89 -6.67 -12.73 -15.30
CA ARG A 89 -5.44 -12.65 -16.13
C ARG A 89 -5.71 -13.07 -17.57
N ILE A 90 -6.40 -14.20 -17.77
CA ILE A 90 -6.76 -14.72 -19.10
C ILE A 90 -7.73 -13.75 -19.79
N ARG A 91 -8.75 -13.26 -19.06
CA ARG A 91 -9.77 -12.35 -19.57
C ARG A 91 -9.18 -11.04 -20.10
N ILE A 92 -8.23 -10.44 -19.37
CA ILE A 92 -7.56 -9.20 -19.77
C ILE A 92 -6.30 -9.43 -20.62
N ARG A 93 -6.00 -10.69 -20.99
CA ARG A 93 -4.88 -11.10 -21.86
C ARG A 93 -3.49 -10.70 -21.36
N ARG A 94 -3.27 -10.72 -20.04
CA ARG A 94 -1.97 -10.46 -19.39
C ARG A 94 -1.15 -11.76 -19.27
N HIS A 95 -0.68 -12.28 -20.40
CA HIS A 95 0.04 -13.57 -20.44
C HIS A 95 1.44 -13.51 -19.81
N ASP A 96 2.00 -12.31 -19.63
CA ASP A 96 3.28 -12.02 -19.00
C ASP A 96 3.29 -12.26 -17.47
N VAL A 97 2.12 -12.23 -16.83
CA VAL A 97 1.96 -12.50 -15.40
C VAL A 97 2.09 -13.99 -15.12
N ASN A 98 3.13 -14.40 -14.37
CA ASN A 98 3.43 -15.82 -14.13
C ASN A 98 3.60 -16.18 -12.66
N ALA A 99 3.27 -15.27 -11.74
CA ALA A 99 3.48 -15.44 -10.29
C ALA A 99 4.96 -15.62 -9.89
N ASP A 100 5.88 -15.18 -10.75
CA ASP A 100 7.31 -15.17 -10.51
C ASP A 100 7.76 -13.77 -10.06
N VAL A 101 7.25 -13.39 -8.88
CA VAL A 101 7.34 -12.04 -8.32
C VAL A 101 8.79 -11.57 -8.14
N LYS A 102 9.74 -12.49 -7.95
CA LYS A 102 11.16 -12.15 -7.75
C LYS A 102 11.82 -11.65 -9.02
N ASN A 103 11.49 -12.25 -10.17
CA ASN A 103 12.08 -11.90 -11.45
C ASN A 103 11.24 -10.88 -12.22
N HIS A 104 9.92 -10.84 -11.96
CA HIS A 104 8.96 -10.03 -12.71
C HIS A 104 8.11 -9.14 -11.78
N TYR A 105 8.74 -8.53 -10.78
CA TYR A 105 8.07 -7.75 -9.72
C TYR A 105 7.10 -6.71 -10.26
N ASP A 106 7.52 -5.88 -11.21
CA ASP A 106 6.68 -4.77 -11.70
C ASP A 106 5.43 -5.27 -12.45
N VAL A 107 5.57 -6.33 -13.23
CA VAL A 107 4.47 -6.95 -13.99
C VAL A 107 3.45 -7.57 -13.05
N ASP A 108 3.92 -8.37 -12.09
CA ASP A 108 3.05 -9.02 -11.12
C ASP A 108 2.39 -8.00 -10.18
N LYS A 109 3.11 -6.93 -9.81
CA LYS A 109 2.57 -5.84 -8.99
C LYS A 109 1.48 -5.08 -9.72
N ASP A 110 1.70 -4.69 -10.97
CA ASP A 110 0.73 -3.94 -11.76
C ASP A 110 -0.57 -4.75 -11.97
N PHE A 111 -0.43 -6.05 -12.24
CA PHE A 111 -1.58 -6.95 -12.35
C PHE A 111 -2.33 -7.07 -11.02
N PHE A 112 -1.64 -7.36 -9.92
CA PHE A 112 -2.27 -7.50 -8.61
C PHE A 112 -2.99 -6.22 -8.17
N LEU A 113 -2.39 -5.04 -8.42
CA LEU A 113 -3.04 -3.76 -8.14
C LEU A 113 -4.29 -3.56 -8.99
N SER A 114 -4.24 -3.91 -10.29
CA SER A 114 -5.39 -3.82 -11.18
C SER A 114 -6.52 -4.74 -10.72
N PHE A 115 -6.18 -5.96 -10.33
CA PHE A 115 -7.12 -6.95 -9.78
C PHE A 115 -7.76 -6.43 -8.48
N VAL A 116 -6.99 -5.99 -7.48
CA VAL A 116 -7.56 -5.47 -6.23
C VAL A 116 -8.43 -4.23 -6.48
N LYS A 117 -7.99 -3.31 -7.35
CA LYS A 117 -8.76 -2.12 -7.70
C LYS A 117 -10.10 -2.45 -8.35
N SER A 118 -10.16 -3.45 -9.23
CA SER A 118 -11.44 -3.84 -9.86
C SER A 118 -12.45 -4.33 -8.82
N TYR A 119 -12.00 -5.06 -7.80
CA TYR A 119 -12.85 -5.50 -6.70
C TYR A 119 -13.32 -4.36 -5.79
N ILE A 120 -12.45 -3.38 -5.51
CA ILE A 120 -12.85 -2.18 -4.76
C ILE A 120 -13.91 -1.41 -5.54
N VAL A 121 -13.76 -1.27 -6.86
CA VAL A 121 -14.74 -0.59 -7.72
C VAL A 121 -16.06 -1.36 -7.74
N GLU A 122 -16.03 -2.68 -7.89
CA GLU A 122 -17.24 -3.51 -7.83
C GLU A 122 -17.97 -3.36 -6.49
N ALA A 123 -17.24 -3.39 -5.37
CA ALA A 123 -17.80 -3.18 -4.05
C ALA A 123 -18.43 -1.79 -3.90
N LEU A 124 -17.79 -0.75 -4.44
CA LEU A 124 -18.34 0.61 -4.46
C LEU A 124 -19.60 0.70 -5.32
N CYS A 125 -19.61 0.02 -6.47
CA CYS A 125 -20.80 -0.05 -7.31
C CYS A 125 -21.98 -0.67 -6.56
N ASP A 126 -21.78 -1.81 -5.90
CA ASP A 126 -22.82 -2.45 -5.10
C ASP A 126 -23.27 -1.58 -3.92
N PHE A 127 -22.32 -0.98 -3.19
CA PHE A 127 -22.58 -0.13 -2.02
C PHE A 127 -23.41 1.12 -2.35
N PHE A 128 -23.10 1.79 -3.47
CA PHE A 128 -23.84 2.97 -3.94
C PHE A 128 -25.02 2.63 -4.86
N GLY A 129 -25.24 1.35 -5.16
CA GLY A 129 -26.30 0.89 -6.05
C GLY A 129 -26.14 1.39 -7.49
N LEU A 130 -24.91 1.39 -7.99
CA LEU A 130 -24.55 1.69 -9.37
C LEU A 130 -24.70 0.43 -10.23
N SER A 131 -25.45 0.52 -11.33
CA SER A 131 -25.58 -0.57 -12.31
C SER A 131 -24.37 -0.66 -13.24
N ASP A 132 -23.70 0.47 -13.46
CA ASP A 132 -22.49 0.62 -14.26
C ASP A 132 -21.68 1.84 -13.80
N LEU A 133 -20.48 2.01 -14.36
CA LEU A 133 -19.55 3.09 -13.99
C LEU A 133 -20.06 4.51 -14.32
N ASN A 134 -21.08 4.64 -15.17
CA ASN A 134 -21.63 5.93 -15.59
C ASN A 134 -23.01 6.21 -14.96
N SER A 135 -23.53 5.25 -14.19
CA SER A 135 -24.82 5.36 -13.53
C SER A 135 -24.78 6.32 -12.34
N THR A 136 -25.95 6.78 -11.91
CA THR A 136 -26.07 7.66 -10.73
C THR A 136 -26.30 6.81 -9.48
N PRO A 137 -25.67 7.12 -8.34
CA PRO A 137 -25.89 6.40 -7.09
C PRO A 137 -27.37 6.35 -6.72
N THR A 138 -27.86 5.16 -6.35
CA THR A 138 -29.24 4.93 -5.90
C THR A 138 -29.33 4.59 -4.41
N LYS A 139 -28.22 4.16 -3.80
CA LYS A 139 -28.09 3.83 -2.37
C LYS A 139 -27.00 4.69 -1.74
N ASN A 140 -27.11 4.92 -0.43
CA ASN A 140 -26.10 5.65 0.36
C ASN A 140 -25.69 6.98 -0.28
N VAL A 141 -26.66 7.70 -0.84
CA VAL A 141 -26.42 8.95 -1.58
C VAL A 141 -26.04 10.06 -0.59
N PRO A 142 -25.02 10.89 -0.89
CA PRO A 142 -24.64 12.00 -0.03
C PRO A 142 -25.80 12.98 0.20
N PRO A 143 -26.00 13.46 1.44
CA PRO A 143 -26.90 14.57 1.72
C PRO A 143 -26.34 15.86 1.11
N ASP A 144 -27.23 16.82 0.81
CA ASP A 144 -26.85 18.16 0.35
C ASP A 144 -27.21 19.20 1.44
N PRO A 145 -26.23 19.89 2.08
CA PRO A 145 -24.80 19.81 1.83
C PRO A 145 -24.14 18.56 2.42
N MET A 146 -23.12 18.05 1.74
CA MET A 146 -22.32 16.94 2.25
C MET A 146 -21.48 17.42 3.44
N THR A 147 -21.46 16.61 4.51
CA THR A 147 -20.67 16.90 5.72
C THR A 147 -19.53 15.90 5.86
N ASP A 148 -18.42 16.34 6.45
CA ASP A 148 -17.28 15.46 6.74
C ASP A 148 -17.68 14.28 7.64
N LEU A 149 -18.61 14.52 8.58
CA LEU A 149 -19.16 13.49 9.45
C LEU A 149 -19.88 12.39 8.66
N TRP A 150 -20.71 12.78 7.68
CA TRP A 150 -21.40 11.81 6.84
C TRP A 150 -20.41 10.99 6.00
N LEU A 151 -19.38 11.64 5.45
CA LEU A 151 -18.36 10.96 4.65
C LEU A 151 -17.63 9.91 5.49
N GLN A 152 -17.21 10.28 6.70
CA GLN A 152 -16.53 9.37 7.62
C GLN A 152 -17.43 8.17 7.96
N GLN A 153 -18.66 8.42 8.40
CA GLN A 153 -19.60 7.35 8.78
C GLN A 153 -19.92 6.39 7.62
N THR A 154 -20.05 6.94 6.42
CA THR A 154 -20.37 6.17 5.22
C THR A 154 -19.19 5.30 4.79
N MET A 155 -17.96 5.82 4.86
CA MET A 155 -16.76 5.05 4.57
C MET A 155 -16.46 4.00 5.65
N ASP A 156 -16.70 4.31 6.92
CA ASP A 156 -16.61 3.33 8.01
C ASP A 156 -17.59 2.17 7.77
N HIS A 157 -18.83 2.48 7.37
CA HIS A 157 -19.84 1.47 7.02
C HIS A 157 -19.45 0.63 5.80
N PHE A 158 -18.87 1.24 4.76
CA PHE A 158 -18.35 0.53 3.60
C PHE A 158 -17.24 -0.47 3.98
N ILE A 159 -16.30 -0.03 4.83
CA ILE A 159 -15.20 -0.87 5.31
C ILE A 159 -15.75 -2.04 6.14
N GLU A 160 -16.73 -1.80 7.00
CA GLU A 160 -17.37 -2.85 7.81
C GLU A 160 -17.99 -3.95 6.94
N ILE A 161 -18.72 -3.57 5.89
CA ILE A 161 -19.40 -4.52 5.00
C ILE A 161 -18.43 -5.30 4.12
N TYR A 162 -17.46 -4.64 3.48
CA TYR A 162 -16.66 -5.30 2.43
C TYR A 162 -15.26 -5.74 2.88
N VAL A 163 -14.72 -5.16 3.94
CA VAL A 163 -13.38 -5.50 4.46
C VAL A 163 -13.46 -6.38 5.70
N PHE A 164 -14.38 -6.08 6.63
CA PHE A 164 -14.43 -6.77 7.93
C PHE A 164 -15.56 -7.78 8.10
N SER A 165 -16.43 -7.98 7.10
CA SER A 165 -17.64 -8.84 7.14
C SER A 165 -17.44 -10.30 7.63
N GLY A 166 -16.20 -10.77 7.74
CA GLY A 166 -15.87 -12.06 8.40
C GLY A 166 -15.92 -12.06 9.93
N HIS A 167 -15.94 -10.90 10.60
CA HIS A 167 -16.23 -10.81 12.03
C HIS A 167 -17.66 -10.34 12.20
N LYS A 168 -18.59 -11.28 12.43
CA LYS A 168 -19.71 -10.97 13.30
C LYS A 168 -19.11 -10.50 14.63
N ILE A 169 -18.92 -9.19 14.78
CA ILE A 169 -18.86 -8.58 16.10
C ILE A 169 -20.20 -8.98 16.71
N HIS A 170 -20.16 -9.92 17.65
CA HIS A 170 -21.33 -10.25 18.44
C HIS A 170 -21.93 -8.93 18.92
N THR A 171 -23.14 -8.66 18.47
CA THR A 171 -23.98 -7.56 18.90
C THR A 171 -23.99 -7.52 20.44
N ILE A 172 -23.17 -6.65 20.99
CA ILE A 172 -23.29 -6.06 22.31
C ILE A 172 -23.03 -4.59 21.96
N VAL A 173 -24.02 -3.84 21.47
CA VAL A 173 -24.85 -2.96 22.28
C VAL A 173 -26.04 -2.56 21.40
N GLU A 174 -27.20 -3.23 21.54
CA GLU A 174 -28.49 -2.63 21.18
C GLU A 174 -29.70 -3.26 21.91
N GLU A 175 -29.46 -4.12 22.91
CA GLU A 175 -30.52 -4.55 23.85
C GLU A 175 -30.57 -3.71 25.15
N THR A 176 -29.67 -2.76 25.37
CA THR A 176 -29.63 -1.99 26.63
C THR A 176 -30.35 -0.64 26.59
N VAL A 177 -30.95 -0.23 25.47
CA VAL A 177 -31.67 1.07 25.37
C VAL A 177 -33.20 0.91 25.42
N LYS A 178 -33.74 -0.32 25.36
CA LYS A 178 -35.20 -0.54 25.44
C LYS A 178 -35.78 -0.54 26.86
N ASP A 179 -34.96 -0.58 27.91
CA ASP A 179 -35.41 -0.69 29.30
C ASP A 179 -35.28 0.59 30.15
N SER A 180 -35.11 1.77 29.54
CA SER A 180 -35.06 3.04 30.29
C SER A 180 -35.98 4.16 29.76
N LEU A 181 -37.11 3.80 29.14
CA LEU A 181 -38.21 4.74 28.94
C LEU A 181 -39.14 4.72 30.15
N ILE A 182 -38.86 5.60 31.10
CA ILE A 182 -39.84 6.00 32.14
C ILE A 182 -40.99 6.73 31.42
N PRO A 183 -42.26 6.32 31.61
CA PRO A 183 -43.39 6.98 30.97
C PRO A 183 -43.64 8.34 31.63
N ILE A 184 -43.49 9.42 30.87
CA ILE A 184 -43.99 10.74 31.27
C ILE A 184 -45.52 10.69 31.13
N THR A 185 -46.21 10.79 32.26
CA THR A 185 -47.66 10.95 32.32
C THR A 185 -48.01 12.43 32.18
N VAL A 186 -49.02 12.69 31.34
CA VAL A 186 -49.75 13.94 31.01
C VAL A 186 -49.38 15.20 31.79
#